data_AF-A0A7V6U7M7-F1
#
_entry.id   AF-A0A7V6U7M7-F1
#
_cell.length_a   1.000
_cell.length_b   1.000
_cell.length_c   1.000
_cell.angle_alpha   90.00
_cell.angle_beta   90.00
_cell.angle_gamma   90.00
#
_symmetry.space_group_name_H-M   'P 1'
#
loop_
_entity.id
_entity.type
_entity.pdbx_description
1 polymer ?
#
loop_
_entity_poly.entity_id
_entity_poly.type
_entity_poly.pdbx_seq_one_letter_code
_entity_poly.pdbx_strand_id
1 'polypeptide(L)'
;MLEFIDIQIGLYESLIELSEEMRLAIIGRDLDRLLQITNSQSEIIKRLFSPDSVNTGGFYEEDLEGFISKLTVEEQNVVREKIKYLGELVVKLDDLVEINSRLLGQSIGLLEKYIDILKKDTTFQGPIFLEDRG
;
A
#
# COMPACT_ATOMS: atom_id res chain seq x y z
N MET A 1 1.88 -17.03 -20.25
CA MET A 1 1.08 -17.13 -18.99
C MET A 1 1.97 -17.27 -17.76
N LEU A 2 2.93 -18.19 -17.71
CA LEU A 2 3.93 -18.21 -16.62
C LEU A 2 4.62 -16.84 -16.46
N GLU A 3 5.04 -16.25 -17.57
CA GLU A 3 5.60 -14.90 -17.63
C GLU A 3 4.65 -13.81 -17.09
N PHE A 4 3.34 -13.96 -17.30
CA PHE A 4 2.33 -13.04 -16.74
C PHE A 4 2.24 -13.17 -15.22
N ILE A 5 2.18 -14.41 -14.70
CA ILE A 5 2.14 -14.65 -13.26
C ILE A 5 3.44 -14.18 -12.60
N ASP A 6 4.58 -14.35 -13.26
CA ASP A 6 5.88 -13.84 -12.77
C ASP A 6 5.92 -12.30 -12.72
N ILE A 7 5.36 -11.64 -13.74
CA ILE A 7 5.21 -10.17 -13.72
C ILE A 7 4.31 -9.74 -12.54
N GLN A 8 3.18 -10.42 -12.32
CA GLN A 8 2.28 -10.11 -11.21
C GLN A 8 2.98 -10.30 -9.85
N ILE A 9 3.67 -11.43 -9.65
CA ILE A 9 4.46 -11.69 -8.44
C ILE A 9 5.45 -10.56 -8.18
N GLY A 10 6.25 -10.16 -9.17
CA GLY A 10 7.24 -9.10 -9.00
C GLY A 10 6.61 -7.73 -8.67
N LEU A 11 5.42 -7.43 -9.19
CA LEU A 11 4.68 -6.22 -8.86
C LEU A 11 4.16 -6.25 -7.41
N TYR A 12 3.63 -7.40 -6.94
CA TYR A 12 3.18 -7.56 -5.55
C TYR A 12 4.35 -7.52 -4.54
N GLU A 13 5.48 -8.16 -4.85
CA GLU A 13 6.70 -8.08 -4.04
C GLU A 13 7.17 -6.62 -3.89
N SER A 14 7.16 -5.86 -4.98
CA SER A 14 7.51 -4.43 -4.98
C SER A 14 6.55 -3.61 -4.11
N LEU A 15 5.24 -3.92 -4.12
CA LEU A 15 4.26 -3.25 -3.25
C LEU A 15 4.49 -3.56 -1.77
N ILE A 16 4.90 -4.79 -1.45
CA ILE A 16 5.21 -5.21 -0.09
C ILE A 16 6.44 -4.45 0.42
N GLU A 17 7.52 -4.40 -0.36
CA GLU A 17 8.74 -3.65 0.00
C GLU A 17 8.42 -2.18 0.29
N LEU A 18 7.71 -1.51 -0.63
CA LEU A 18 7.26 -0.14 -0.43
C LEU A 18 6.36 0.03 0.78
N SER A 19 5.49 -0.95 1.08
CA SER A 19 4.61 -0.90 2.25
C SER A 19 5.39 -1.03 3.56
N GLU A 20 6.46 -1.84 3.59
CA GLU A 20 7.37 -1.94 4.73
C GLU A 20 8.17 -0.64 4.93
N GLU A 21 8.64 -0.01 3.84
CA GLU A 21 9.25 1.32 3.90
C GLU A 21 8.28 2.39 4.38
N MET A 22 7.03 2.34 3.92
CA MET A 22 5.98 3.28 4.32
C MET A 22 5.79 3.23 5.83
N ARG A 23 5.74 2.02 6.40
CA ARG A 23 5.64 1.81 7.85
C ARG A 23 6.75 2.52 8.61
N LEU A 24 8.00 2.40 8.13
CA LEU A 24 9.16 3.06 8.75
C LEU A 24 9.05 4.58 8.64
N ALA A 25 8.61 5.11 7.49
CA ALA A 25 8.42 6.54 7.30
C ALA A 25 7.28 7.10 8.17
N ILE A 26 6.18 6.35 8.39
CA ILE A 26 5.11 6.73 9.33
C ILE A 26 5.68 6.84 10.75
N ILE A 27 6.40 5.81 11.20
CA ILE A 27 7.02 5.78 12.54
C ILE A 27 8.03 6.93 12.69
N GLY A 28 8.84 7.16 11.65
CA GLY A 28 9.83 8.24 11.59
C GLY A 28 9.24 9.64 11.38
N ARG A 29 7.93 9.76 11.10
CA ARG A 29 7.22 11.01 10.76
C ARG A 29 7.82 11.74 9.54
N ASP A 30 8.30 10.98 8.56
CA ASP A 30 8.91 11.52 7.33
C ASP A 30 7.84 11.67 6.24
N LEU A 31 7.20 12.84 6.20
CA LEU A 31 6.09 13.14 5.30
C LEU A 31 6.50 13.12 3.82
N ASP A 32 7.69 13.61 3.49
CA ASP A 32 8.17 13.65 2.11
C ASP A 32 8.44 12.24 1.60
N ARG A 33 9.05 11.39 2.44
CA ARG A 33 9.24 9.97 2.11
C ARG A 33 7.91 9.23 1.96
N LEU A 34 6.92 9.53 2.80
CA LEU A 34 5.57 8.95 2.67
C LEU A 34 4.91 9.30 1.33
N LEU A 35 5.03 10.56 0.89
CA LEU A 35 4.47 11.00 -0.38
C LEU A 35 5.16 10.30 -1.56
N GLN A 36 6.48 10.17 -1.51
CA GLN A 36 7.25 9.44 -2.52
C GLN A 36 6.80 7.98 -2.62
N ILE A 37 6.72 7.28 -1.49
CA ILE A 37 6.32 5.87 -1.44
C ILE A 37 4.89 5.69 -1.96
N THR A 38 3.96 6.57 -1.56
CA THR A 38 2.57 6.54 -2.02
C THR A 38 2.48 6.69 -3.55
N ASN A 39 3.28 7.60 -4.12
CA ASN A 39 3.35 7.77 -5.58
C ASN A 39 3.92 6.52 -6.27
N SER A 40 4.97 5.92 -5.72
CA SER A 40 5.55 4.66 -6.24
C SER A 40 4.55 3.50 -6.20
N GLN A 41 3.79 3.36 -5.11
CA GLN A 41 2.72 2.36 -5.02
C GLN A 41 1.62 2.61 -6.04
N SER A 42 1.23 3.88 -6.26
CA SER A 42 0.23 4.24 -7.27
C SER A 42 0.66 3.83 -8.67
N GLU A 43 1.93 4.04 -9.04
CA GLU A 43 2.45 3.62 -10.34
C GLU A 43 2.46 2.10 -10.51
N ILE A 44 2.76 1.33 -9.46
CA ILE A 44 2.70 -0.14 -9.52
C ILE A 44 1.25 -0.63 -9.63
N ILE A 45 0.32 -0.04 -8.87
CA ILE A 45 -1.11 -0.36 -8.97
C ILE A 45 -1.63 -0.05 -10.39
N LYS A 46 -1.24 1.10 -10.97
CA LYS A 46 -1.57 1.40 -12.36
C LYS A 46 -1.06 0.33 -13.31
N ARG A 47 0.13 -0.24 -13.10
CA ARG A 47 0.66 -1.33 -13.94
C ARG A 47 -0.08 -2.64 -13.75
N LEU A 48 -0.50 -2.96 -12.52
CA LEU A 48 -1.34 -4.13 -12.23
C LEU A 48 -2.67 -4.10 -12.99
N PHE A 49 -3.25 -2.90 -13.17
CA PHE A 49 -4.57 -2.71 -13.79
C PHE A 49 -4.56 -1.96 -15.13
N SER A 50 -3.38 -1.76 -15.75
CA SER A 50 -3.28 -1.10 -17.04
C SER A 50 -3.78 -2.01 -18.16
N PRO A 51 -4.64 -1.55 -19.07
CA PRO A 51 -5.17 -2.37 -20.16
C PRO A 51 -4.10 -2.85 -21.15
N ASP A 52 -2.90 -2.24 -21.14
CA ASP A 52 -1.78 -2.60 -22.01
C ASP A 52 -0.88 -3.72 -21.46
N SER A 53 -1.05 -4.16 -20.20
CA SER A 53 -0.32 -5.31 -19.65
C SER A 53 -0.97 -6.62 -20.08
N VAL A 54 -0.74 -6.94 -21.36
CA VAL A 54 -1.01 -8.25 -21.97
C VAL A 54 -2.48 -8.65 -21.95
N ASN A 55 -3.29 -8.05 -22.82
CA ASN A 55 -4.45 -8.66 -23.49
C ASN A 55 -5.11 -9.82 -22.70
N THR A 56 -5.51 -9.56 -21.45
CA THR A 56 -6.24 -10.52 -20.62
C THR A 56 -7.67 -10.45 -21.10
N GLY A 57 -7.92 -11.02 -22.28
CA GLY A 57 -9.26 -11.48 -22.64
C GLY A 57 -9.79 -12.24 -21.43
N GLY A 58 -10.89 -11.74 -20.88
CA GLY A 58 -11.29 -11.93 -19.49
C GLY A 58 -11.12 -13.36 -19.00
N PHE A 59 -10.15 -13.57 -18.11
CA PHE A 59 -10.18 -14.70 -17.20
C PHE A 59 -11.13 -14.32 -16.06
N TYR A 60 -12.42 -14.44 -16.35
CA TYR A 60 -13.42 -14.64 -15.31
C TYR A 60 -13.11 -15.98 -14.61
N GLU A 61 -13.41 -16.08 -13.32
CA GLU A 61 -13.11 -17.23 -12.42
C GLU A 61 -13.51 -18.62 -12.97
N GLU A 62 -14.27 -18.69 -14.05
CA GLU A 62 -14.86 -19.94 -14.57
C GLU A 62 -13.94 -20.84 -15.42
N ASP A 63 -12.70 -20.47 -15.77
CA ASP A 63 -11.87 -21.36 -16.63
C ASP A 63 -10.39 -21.51 -16.23
N LEU A 64 -10.03 -21.16 -14.98
CA LEU A 64 -8.65 -21.29 -14.49
C LEU A 64 -8.21 -22.76 -14.35
N GLU A 65 -9.07 -23.61 -13.79
CA GLU A 65 -8.78 -25.06 -13.73
C GLU A 65 -8.95 -25.76 -15.09
N GLY A 66 -9.87 -25.28 -15.93
CA GLY A 66 -10.00 -25.74 -17.31
C GLY A 66 -8.79 -25.36 -18.18
N PHE A 67 -8.09 -24.29 -17.82
CA PHE A 67 -6.80 -23.94 -18.41
C PHE A 67 -5.65 -24.77 -17.84
N ILE A 68 -5.52 -24.86 -16.51
CA ILE A 68 -4.44 -25.60 -15.85
C ILE A 68 -4.43 -27.05 -16.32
N SER A 69 -5.60 -27.70 -16.42
CA SER A 69 -5.73 -29.09 -16.89
C SER A 69 -5.22 -29.35 -18.32
N LYS A 70 -5.00 -28.32 -19.15
CA LYS A 70 -4.43 -28.43 -20.52
C LYS A 70 -2.90 -28.42 -20.55
N LEU A 71 -2.25 -28.11 -19.43
CA LEU A 71 -0.79 -28.06 -19.31
C LEU A 71 -0.19 -29.43 -18.97
N THR A 72 1.13 -29.58 -19.11
CA THR A 72 1.84 -30.77 -18.61
C THR A 72 1.81 -30.83 -17.07
N VAL A 73 2.01 -32.00 -16.48
CA VAL A 73 1.97 -32.18 -15.01
C VAL A 73 3.01 -31.29 -14.31
N GLU A 74 4.21 -31.18 -14.87
CA GLU A 74 5.23 -30.26 -14.37
C GLU A 74 4.76 -28.80 -14.40
N GLU A 75 4.21 -28.33 -15.53
CA GLU A 75 3.73 -26.96 -15.68
C GLU A 75 2.52 -26.67 -14.77
N GLN A 76 1.62 -27.63 -14.61
CA GLN A 76 0.48 -27.53 -13.68
C GLN A 76 0.95 -27.28 -12.26
N ASN A 77 1.95 -28.03 -11.79
CA ASN A 77 2.52 -27.86 -10.45
C ASN A 77 3.15 -26.47 -10.30
N VAL A 78 3.92 -26.02 -11.30
CA VAL A 78 4.54 -24.67 -11.25
C VAL A 78 3.48 -23.58 -11.22
N VAL A 79 2.44 -23.66 -12.06
CA VAL A 79 1.37 -22.65 -12.11
C VAL A 79 0.59 -22.62 -10.79
N ARG A 80 0.27 -23.79 -10.21
CA ARG A 80 -0.44 -23.88 -8.93
C ARG A 80 0.35 -23.29 -7.77
N GLU A 81 1.65 -23.59 -7.69
CA GLU A 81 2.52 -22.99 -6.66
C GLU A 81 2.61 -21.47 -6.80
N LYS A 82 2.70 -20.95 -8.04
CA LYS A 82 2.72 -19.50 -8.27
C LYS A 82 1.40 -18.81 -7.94
N ILE A 83 0.25 -19.43 -8.25
CA ILE A 83 -1.06 -18.91 -7.88
C ILE A 83 -1.20 -18.87 -6.35
N LYS A 84 -0.80 -19.95 -5.68
CA LYS A 84 -0.78 -20.00 -4.22
C LYS A 84 0.08 -18.89 -3.63
N TYR A 85 1.30 -18.73 -4.14
CA TYR A 85 2.21 -17.68 -3.70
C TYR A 85 1.64 -16.27 -3.94
N LEU A 86 1.01 -16.04 -5.08
CA LEU A 86 0.32 -14.77 -5.37
C LEU A 86 -0.79 -14.49 -4.34
N GLY A 87 -1.56 -15.51 -3.96
CA GLY A 87 -2.54 -15.41 -2.86
C GLY A 87 -1.90 -15.02 -1.53
N GLU A 88 -0.77 -15.63 -1.18
CA GLU A 88 0.00 -15.29 0.04
C GLU A 88 0.49 -13.83 0.01
N LEU A 89 0.95 -13.34 -1.15
CA LEU A 89 1.39 -11.95 -1.32
C LEU A 89 0.24 -10.95 -1.16
N VAL A 90 -0.95 -11.26 -1.70
CA VAL A 90 -2.15 -10.42 -1.56
C VAL A 90 -2.54 -10.29 -0.09
N VAL A 91 -2.57 -11.40 0.66
CA VAL A 91 -2.87 -11.39 2.10
C VAL A 91 -1.84 -10.57 2.87
N LYS A 92 -0.54 -10.77 2.60
CA LYS A 92 0.53 -10.00 3.25
C LYS A 92 0.40 -8.49 2.96
N LEU A 93 0.01 -8.11 1.75
CA LEU A 93 -0.19 -6.72 1.39
C LEU A 93 -1.38 -6.10 2.14
N ASP A 94 -2.48 -6.84 2.28
CA ASP A 94 -3.66 -6.42 3.05
C ASP A 94 -3.31 -6.13 4.52
N ASP A 95 -2.60 -7.06 5.16
CA ASP A 95 -2.09 -6.90 6.54
C ASP A 95 -1.22 -5.63 6.69
N LEU A 96 -0.31 -5.38 5.73
CA LEU A 96 0.57 -4.22 5.76
C LEU A 96 -0.19 -2.91 5.57
N VAL A 97 -1.19 -2.88 4.69
CA VAL A 97 -2.07 -1.71 4.48
C VAL A 97 -2.89 -1.42 5.74
N GLU A 98 -3.42 -2.45 6.41
CA GLU A 98 -4.14 -2.30 7.68
C GLU A 98 -3.24 -1.68 8.76
N ILE A 99 -2.03 -2.22 8.92
CA ILE A 99 -1.04 -1.72 9.89
C ILE A 99 -0.69 -0.26 9.61
N ASN A 100 -0.37 0.08 8.36
CA ASN A 100 0.02 1.43 7.97
C ASN A 100 -1.13 2.43 8.19
N SER A 101 -2.35 2.05 7.83
CA SER A 101 -3.55 2.86 8.04
C SER A 101 -3.77 3.15 9.53
N ARG A 102 -3.61 2.13 10.38
CA ARG A 102 -3.72 2.29 11.84
C ARG A 102 -2.65 3.23 12.40
N LEU A 103 -1.40 3.10 11.97
CA LEU A 103 -0.29 3.95 12.43
C LEU A 103 -0.45 5.42 11.99
N LEU A 104 -0.92 5.65 10.76
CA LEU A 104 -1.26 6.99 10.28
C LEU A 104 -2.40 7.59 11.12
N GLY A 105 -3.46 6.82 11.35
CA GLY A 105 -4.59 7.25 12.19
C GLY A 105 -4.16 7.62 13.62
N GLN A 106 -3.26 6.83 14.23
CA GLN A 106 -2.68 7.15 15.54
C GLN A 106 -1.85 8.45 15.52
N SER A 107 -1.06 8.65 14.46
CA SER A 107 -0.24 9.86 14.29
C SER A 107 -1.10 11.12 14.14
N ILE A 108 -2.17 11.04 13.34
CA ILE A 108 -3.15 12.13 13.18
C ILE A 108 -3.86 12.39 14.50
N GLY A 109 -4.38 11.36 15.17
CA GLY A 109 -5.07 11.52 16.45
C GLY A 109 -4.19 12.11 17.56
N LEU A 110 -2.88 11.90 17.52
CA LEU A 110 -1.94 12.56 18.43
C LEU A 110 -1.81 14.06 18.12
N LEU A 111 -1.70 14.44 16.84
CA LEU A 111 -1.65 15.84 16.41
C LEU A 111 -2.96 16.57 16.77
N GLU A 112 -4.12 15.96 16.56
CA GLU A 112 -5.42 16.50 16.96
C GLU A 112 -5.48 16.76 18.47
N LYS A 113 -5.03 15.80 19.29
CA LYS A 113 -4.94 15.99 20.75
C LYS A 113 -4.02 17.14 21.12
N TYR A 114 -2.87 17.29 20.45
CA TYR A 114 -1.98 18.43 20.69
C TYR A 114 -2.63 19.77 20.31
N ILE A 115 -3.33 19.83 19.18
CA ILE A 115 -4.09 21.02 18.79
C ILE A 115 -5.20 21.33 19.80
N ASP A 116 -5.91 20.32 20.30
CA ASP A 116 -6.95 20.50 21.32
C ASP A 116 -6.39 21.01 22.65
N ILE A 117 -5.21 20.53 23.06
CA ILE A 117 -4.50 21.07 24.23
C ILE A 117 -4.15 22.54 23.98
N LEU A 118 -3.53 22.87 22.83
CA LEU A 118 -3.17 24.25 22.49
C LEU A 118 -4.38 25.18 22.45
N LYS A 119 -5.53 24.72 21.92
CA LYS A 119 -6.79 25.48 21.93
C LYS A 119 -7.31 25.70 23.35
N LYS A 120 -7.26 24.68 24.21
CA LYS A 120 -7.71 24.79 25.61
C LYS A 120 -6.80 25.70 26.43
N ASP A 121 -5.50 25.71 26.13
CA ASP A 121 -4.51 26.61 26.73
C ASP A 121 -4.65 28.08 26.30
N THR A 122 -5.48 28.41 25.31
CA THR A 122 -5.82 29.83 25.01
C THR A 122 -6.67 30.50 26.11
N THR A 123 -7.02 29.77 27.17
CA THR A 123 -7.49 30.36 28.44
C THR A 123 -6.36 30.80 29.38
N PHE A 124 -5.08 30.69 28.96
CA PHE A 124 -3.98 31.46 29.56
C PHE A 124 -4.14 32.95 29.27
N GLN A 125 -4.68 33.59 30.30
CA GLN A 125 -4.88 35.00 30.58
C GLN A 125 -3.68 35.92 30.22
N GLY A 126 -3.97 37.06 29.59
CA GLY A 126 -3.19 38.31 29.76
C GLY A 126 -2.87 39.09 28.47
N PRO A 127 -3.05 40.42 28.44
CA PRO A 127 -2.73 41.27 27.28
C PRO A 127 -1.21 41.41 27.18
N ILE A 128 -0.58 40.56 26.40
CA ILE A 128 0.82 40.73 25.99
C ILE A 128 0.80 40.58 24.47
N PHE A 129 1.46 41.52 23.78
CA PHE A 129 1.49 41.71 22.34
C PHE A 129 0.31 42.51 21.76
N LEU A 130 0.34 43.82 22.00
CA LEU A 130 0.25 44.89 21.00
C LEU A 130 0.58 46.22 21.71
N GLU A 131 1.82 46.36 22.20
CA GLU A 131 2.38 47.71 22.33
C GLU A 131 2.84 48.12 20.94
N ASP A 132 2.04 48.98 20.31
CA ASP A 132 2.42 49.79 19.17
C ASP A 132 3.78 50.45 19.44
N ARG A 133 4.81 49.97 18.75
CA ARG A 133 5.96 50.79 18.40
C ARG A 133 5.82 51.17 16.93
N GLY A 134 5.12 52.29 16.71
CA GLY A 134 4.98 52.98 15.44
C GLY A 134 4.53 54.41 15.68
#